data_AF-A0A8H7UGN5-F1
#
_entry.id   AF-A0A8H7UGN5-F1
#
_cell.length_a   1.000
_cell.length_b   1.000
_cell.length_c   1.000
_cell.angle_alpha   90.00
_cell.angle_beta   90.00
_cell.angle_gamma   90.00
#
_symmetry.space_group_name_H-M   'P 1'
#
loop_
_entity.id
_entity.type
_entity.pdbx_description
1 polymer ?
#
loop_
_entity_poly.entity_id
_entity_poly.type
_entity_poly.pdbx_seq_one_letter_code
_entity_poly.pdbx_strand_id
1 'polypeptide(L)'
;SFNLFCSYTSRYFSALIINREIESVLQADTKSVLAEDENFTVKALKAVNEISAIYRVDDQNMEMAIRLPQMFPLRKVEVNGVQKIGVKEDRWRAWLLAVSAIIASQNGNLVDALSMFKRNVTMHFEGIEDCTICYSIVSVTDRSLPSKQCRTCKNKYHASCLYKWFSSSNSSSCPLCRTLF
;
A
#
# COMPACT_ATOMS: atom_id res chain seq x y z
N SER A 1 32.40 -3.16 -13.93
CA SER A 1 32.18 -3.69 -12.56
C SER A 1 30.70 -3.82 -12.22
N PHE A 2 29.89 -2.75 -12.30
CA PHE A 2 28.45 -2.78 -11.96
C PHE A 2 27.58 -3.71 -12.85
N ASN A 3 27.84 -3.72 -14.17
CA ASN A 3 27.12 -4.61 -15.10
C ASN A 3 27.36 -6.10 -14.84
N LEU A 4 28.52 -6.49 -14.32
CA LEU A 4 28.81 -7.89 -14.01
C LEU A 4 27.95 -8.37 -12.83
N PHE A 5 27.81 -7.53 -11.80
CA PHE A 5 26.99 -7.81 -10.62
C PHE A 5 25.49 -7.86 -10.95
N CYS A 6 24.97 -6.94 -11.78
CA CYS A 6 23.59 -6.98 -12.25
C CYS A 6 23.31 -8.24 -13.09
N SER A 7 24.23 -8.64 -13.97
CA SER A 7 24.05 -9.85 -14.78
C SER A 7 24.09 -11.13 -13.93
N TYR A 8 24.93 -11.17 -12.91
CA TYR A 8 25.05 -12.32 -12.00
C TYR A 8 23.84 -12.47 -11.09
N THR A 9 23.42 -11.39 -10.43
CA THR A 9 22.22 -11.38 -9.57
C THR A 9 20.95 -11.72 -10.34
N SER A 10 20.73 -11.11 -11.51
CA SER A 10 19.58 -11.41 -12.36
C SER A 10 19.57 -12.86 -12.84
N ARG A 11 20.73 -13.41 -13.20
CA ARG A 11 20.84 -14.78 -13.76
C ARG A 11 20.71 -15.88 -12.71
N TYR A 12 21.21 -15.68 -11.50
CA TYR A 12 21.31 -16.76 -10.50
C TYR A 12 20.38 -16.60 -9.30
N PHE A 13 19.97 -15.37 -8.95
CA PHE A 13 19.26 -15.11 -7.70
C PHE A 13 17.87 -14.52 -7.91
N SER A 14 17.68 -13.62 -8.88
CA SER A 14 16.42 -12.91 -9.07
C SER A 14 15.23 -13.85 -9.28
N ALA A 15 15.36 -14.87 -10.14
CA ALA A 15 14.28 -15.81 -10.38
C ALA A 15 13.89 -16.61 -9.11
N LEU A 16 14.86 -17.03 -8.29
CA LEU A 16 14.61 -17.75 -7.04
C LEU A 16 13.91 -16.86 -6.01
N ILE A 17 14.37 -15.61 -5.87
CA ILE A 17 13.78 -14.65 -4.94
C ILE A 17 12.35 -14.31 -5.38
N ILE A 18 12.15 -13.98 -6.66
CA ILE A 18 10.81 -13.64 -7.20
C ILE A 18 9.84 -14.80 -7.01
N ASN A 19 10.25 -16.04 -7.31
CA ASN A 19 9.40 -17.22 -7.12
C ASN A 19 9.03 -17.39 -5.64
N ARG A 20 9.98 -17.23 -4.72
CA ARG A 20 9.73 -17.29 -3.28
C ARG A 20 8.73 -16.23 -2.83
N GLU A 21 8.89 -14.99 -3.28
CA GLU A 21 7.99 -13.88 -2.96
C GLU A 21 6.57 -14.10 -3.51
N ILE A 22 6.44 -14.58 -4.75
CA ILE A 22 5.13 -14.89 -5.33
C ILE A 22 4.49 -16.09 -4.64
N GLU A 23 5.28 -17.10 -4.27
CA GLU A 23 4.80 -18.28 -3.56
C GLU A 23 4.33 -17.96 -2.15
N SER A 24 5.00 -17.05 -1.43
CA SER A 24 4.56 -16.63 -0.09
C SER A 24 3.14 -16.07 -0.12
N VAL A 25 2.79 -15.28 -1.15
CA VAL A 25 1.44 -14.74 -1.37
C VAL A 25 0.42 -15.85 -1.68
N LEU A 26 0.85 -16.94 -2.31
CA LEU A 26 -0.02 -18.05 -2.71
C LEU A 26 -0.22 -19.13 -1.63
N GLN A 27 0.53 -19.08 -0.52
CA GLN A 27 0.40 -20.02 0.58
C GLN A 27 -1.01 -20.00 1.19
N ALA A 28 -1.48 -21.15 1.65
CA ALA A 28 -2.86 -21.33 2.14
C ALA A 28 -3.19 -20.38 3.31
N ASP A 29 -2.26 -20.22 4.26
CA ASP A 29 -2.45 -19.34 5.44
C ASP A 29 -2.49 -17.85 5.05
N THR A 30 -1.77 -17.46 4.00
CA THR A 30 -1.82 -16.09 3.48
C THR A 30 -3.11 -15.85 2.71
N LYS A 31 -3.52 -16.83 1.92
CA LYS A 31 -4.80 -16.78 1.22
C LYS A 31 -5.98 -16.67 2.17
N SER A 32 -5.99 -17.37 3.30
CA SER A 32 -7.08 -17.25 4.27
C SER A 32 -7.20 -15.82 4.81
N VAL A 33 -6.10 -15.21 5.27
CA VAL A 33 -6.07 -13.81 5.76
C VAL A 33 -6.53 -12.81 4.69
N LEU A 34 -6.08 -12.97 3.45
CA LEU A 34 -6.47 -12.09 2.35
C LEU A 34 -7.91 -12.37 1.87
N ALA A 35 -8.41 -13.61 1.97
CA ALA A 35 -9.72 -14.04 1.49
C ALA A 35 -10.85 -13.96 2.53
N GLU A 36 -10.62 -13.47 3.75
CA GLU A 36 -11.70 -13.21 4.73
C GLU A 36 -12.80 -12.27 4.22
N ASP A 37 -12.51 -11.48 3.17
CA ASP A 37 -13.46 -10.55 2.55
C ASP A 37 -13.84 -11.11 1.17
N GLU A 38 -15.13 -11.43 0.97
CA GLU A 38 -15.64 -11.97 -0.30
C GLU A 38 -15.41 -11.03 -1.49
N ASN A 39 -15.25 -9.73 -1.22
CA ASN A 39 -15.00 -8.74 -2.25
C ASN A 39 -13.52 -8.62 -2.65
N PHE A 40 -12.59 -9.22 -1.91
CA PHE A 40 -11.16 -9.09 -2.19
C PHE A 40 -10.54 -10.39 -2.72
N THR A 41 -9.91 -10.31 -3.89
CA THR A 41 -9.25 -11.44 -4.54
C THR A 41 -7.82 -11.06 -4.93
N VAL A 42 -6.87 -11.96 -4.66
CA VAL A 42 -5.48 -11.82 -5.13
C VAL A 42 -5.18 -12.89 -6.18
N LYS A 43 -4.62 -12.46 -7.30
CA LYS A 43 -4.15 -13.33 -8.39
C LYS A 43 -2.65 -13.14 -8.58
N ALA A 44 -1.93 -14.22 -8.88
CA ALA A 44 -0.51 -14.15 -9.22
C ALA A 44 -0.24 -14.80 -10.57
N LEU A 45 0.48 -14.07 -11.42
CA LEU A 45 0.91 -14.49 -12.75
C LEU A 45 2.44 -14.66 -12.75
N LYS A 46 2.88 -15.88 -12.42
CA LYS A 46 4.32 -16.23 -12.37
C LYS A 46 5.06 -15.95 -13.68
N ALA A 47 4.40 -16.12 -14.84
CA ALA A 47 5.02 -15.91 -16.15
C ALA A 47 5.51 -14.47 -16.39
N VAL A 48 4.85 -13.49 -15.76
CA VAL A 48 5.17 -12.05 -15.91
C VAL A 48 5.64 -11.41 -14.60
N ASN A 49 5.84 -12.21 -13.55
CA ASN A 49 6.22 -11.79 -12.20
C ASN A 49 5.27 -10.73 -11.62
N GLU A 50 3.97 -10.93 -11.78
CA GLU A 50 2.95 -9.94 -11.41
C GLU A 50 1.94 -10.52 -10.43
N ILE A 51 1.49 -9.68 -9.50
CA ILE A 51 0.44 -9.97 -8.53
C ILE A 51 -0.63 -8.89 -8.64
N SER A 52 -1.87 -9.28 -8.90
CA SER A 52 -3.02 -8.38 -8.95
C SER A 52 -3.85 -8.50 -7.68
N ALA A 53 -4.17 -7.36 -7.08
CA ALA A 53 -5.15 -7.21 -6.01
C ALA A 53 -6.43 -6.63 -6.61
N ILE A 54 -7.53 -7.36 -6.50
CA ILE A 54 -8.82 -7.04 -7.10
C ILE A 54 -9.84 -6.89 -5.97
N TYR A 55 -10.50 -5.74 -5.91
CA TYR A 55 -11.60 -5.49 -4.98
C TYR A 55 -12.89 -5.24 -5.77
N ARG A 56 -13.94 -6.00 -5.49
CA ARG A 56 -15.24 -5.90 -6.15
C ARG A 56 -16.08 -4.80 -5.48
N VAL A 57 -16.57 -3.87 -6.29
CA VAL A 57 -17.48 -2.80 -5.91
C VAL A 57 -18.69 -2.91 -6.82
N ASP A 58 -19.83 -3.36 -6.29
CA ASP A 58 -21.02 -3.70 -7.06
C ASP A 58 -20.69 -4.69 -8.21
N ASP A 59 -20.82 -4.24 -9.47
CA ASP A 59 -20.50 -5.00 -10.69
C ASP A 59 -19.20 -4.56 -11.37
N GLN A 60 -18.38 -3.76 -10.68
CA GLN A 60 -17.08 -3.31 -11.19
C GLN A 60 -15.93 -3.75 -10.29
N ASN A 61 -14.74 -3.83 -10.88
CA ASN A 61 -13.52 -4.19 -10.16
C ASN A 61 -12.60 -2.99 -10.01
N MET A 62 -12.15 -2.72 -8.79
CA MET A 62 -10.96 -1.92 -8.53
C MET A 62 -9.74 -2.84 -8.55
N GLU A 63 -8.69 -2.47 -9.27
CA GLU A 63 -7.52 -3.32 -9.48
C GLU A 63 -6.20 -2.56 -9.37
N MET A 64 -5.27 -3.12 -8.61
CA MET A 64 -3.88 -2.73 -8.52
C MET A 64 -3.00 -3.93 -8.90
N ALA A 65 -1.89 -3.69 -9.59
CA ALA A 65 -0.89 -4.69 -9.91
C ALA A 65 0.46 -4.35 -9.27
N ILE A 66 1.13 -5.37 -8.75
CA ILE A 66 2.50 -5.33 -8.21
C ILE A 66 3.37 -6.19 -9.12
N ARG A 67 4.36 -5.58 -9.77
CA ARG A 67 5.26 -6.25 -10.71
C ARG A 67 6.69 -6.30 -10.18
N LEU A 68 7.22 -7.51 -10.02
CA LEU A 68 8.60 -7.72 -9.62
C LEU A 68 9.49 -7.72 -10.88
N PRO A 69 10.46 -6.79 -11.00
CA PRO A 69 11.32 -6.73 -12.17
C PRO A 69 12.26 -7.94 -12.24
N GLN A 70 12.69 -8.33 -13.44
CA GLN A 70 13.63 -9.45 -13.67
C GLN A 70 14.99 -9.27 -12.96
N MET A 71 15.32 -8.05 -12.54
CA MET A 71 16.52 -7.74 -11.76
C MET A 71 16.22 -7.48 -10.27
N PHE A 72 15.08 -7.94 -9.75
CA PHE A 72 14.77 -7.84 -8.32
C PHE A 72 15.82 -8.58 -7.48
N PRO A 73 16.35 -8.03 -6.37
CA PRO A 73 15.95 -6.79 -5.71
C PRO A 73 16.71 -5.52 -6.15
N LEU A 74 17.55 -5.59 -7.18
CA LEU A 74 18.33 -4.42 -7.65
C LEU A 74 17.49 -3.35 -8.34
N ARG A 75 16.34 -3.73 -8.91
CA ARG A 75 15.30 -2.79 -9.35
C ARG A 75 14.13 -2.83 -8.39
N LYS A 76 13.58 -1.65 -8.16
CA LYS A 76 12.40 -1.45 -7.32
C LYS A 76 11.20 -2.16 -7.95
N VAL A 77 10.36 -2.72 -7.09
CA VAL A 77 9.06 -3.27 -7.47
C VAL A 77 8.18 -2.14 -8.01
N GLU A 78 7.48 -2.41 -9.10
CA GLU A 78 6.55 -1.48 -9.73
C GLU A 78 5.15 -1.72 -9.17
N VAL A 79 4.48 -0.66 -8.71
CA VAL A 79 3.11 -0.72 -8.18
C VAL A 79 2.24 0.17 -9.07
N ASN A 80 1.33 -0.45 -9.81
CA ASN A 80 0.53 0.20 -10.84
C ASN A 80 -0.96 0.11 -10.49
N GLY A 81 -1.70 1.20 -10.71
CA GLY A 81 -3.15 1.18 -10.67
C GLY A 81 -3.70 0.73 -12.02
N VAL A 82 -4.34 -0.42 -12.07
CA VAL A 82 -4.93 -0.98 -13.30
C VAL A 82 -6.32 -0.37 -13.54
N GLN A 83 -7.15 -0.37 -12.50
CA GLN A 83 -8.51 0.16 -12.57
C GLN A 83 -8.91 0.81 -11.24
N LYS A 84 -9.35 2.06 -11.28
CA LYS A 84 -9.81 2.82 -10.11
C LYS A 84 -11.32 3.05 -10.20
N ILE A 85 -12.06 2.69 -9.14
CA ILE A 85 -13.52 2.84 -9.05
C ILE A 85 -13.87 3.56 -7.73
N GLY A 86 -14.78 4.54 -7.76
CA GLY A 86 -15.34 5.14 -6.53
C GLY A 86 -14.35 5.88 -5.61
N VAL A 87 -13.14 6.20 -6.08
CA VAL A 87 -12.07 6.83 -5.29
C VAL A 87 -11.48 8.04 -6.02
N LYS A 88 -11.20 9.12 -5.26
CA LYS A 88 -10.51 10.31 -5.78
C LYS A 88 -9.08 9.97 -6.20
N GLU A 89 -8.57 10.67 -7.19
CA GLU A 89 -7.26 10.37 -7.77
C GLU A 89 -6.10 10.46 -6.77
N ASP A 90 -6.09 11.49 -5.93
CA ASP A 90 -5.02 11.68 -4.94
C ASP A 90 -4.99 10.57 -3.90
N ARG A 91 -6.16 10.09 -3.48
CA ARG A 91 -6.31 8.97 -2.54
C ARG A 91 -5.83 7.67 -3.18
N TRP A 92 -6.22 7.42 -4.42
CA TRP A 92 -5.76 6.24 -5.17
C TRP A 92 -4.23 6.22 -5.28
N ARG A 93 -3.63 7.34 -5.71
CA ARG A 93 -2.17 7.47 -5.79
C ARG A 93 -1.50 7.29 -4.43
N ALA A 94 -2.06 7.84 -3.37
CA ALA A 94 -1.54 7.66 -2.02
C ALA A 94 -1.55 6.20 -1.57
N TRP A 95 -2.56 5.42 -1.93
CA TRP A 95 -2.61 3.98 -1.64
C TRP A 95 -1.54 3.20 -2.40
N LEU A 96 -1.36 3.47 -3.71
CA LEU A 96 -0.28 2.86 -4.50
C LEU A 96 1.11 3.20 -3.94
N LEU A 97 1.31 4.46 -3.52
CA LEU A 97 2.55 4.90 -2.88
C LEU A 97 2.77 4.23 -1.52
N ALA A 98 1.72 4.07 -0.72
CA ALA A 98 1.78 3.36 0.56
C ALA A 98 2.21 1.90 0.37
N VAL A 99 1.62 1.21 -0.61
CA VAL A 99 2.00 -0.16 -0.99
C VAL A 99 3.47 -0.21 -1.41
N SER A 100 3.90 0.69 -2.29
CA SER A 100 5.31 0.77 -2.73
C SER A 100 6.27 1.02 -1.56
N ALA A 101 5.90 1.90 -0.62
CA ALA A 101 6.70 2.21 0.56
C ALA A 101 6.83 1.02 1.52
N ILE A 102 5.77 0.23 1.70
CA ILE A 102 5.80 -1.00 2.53
C ILE A 102 6.76 -2.01 1.92
N ILE A 103 6.64 -2.27 0.60
CA ILE A 103 7.50 -3.23 -0.11
C ILE A 103 8.98 -2.80 -0.05
N ALA A 104 9.25 -1.50 -0.14
CA ALA A 104 10.62 -0.96 -0.10
C ALA A 104 11.23 -0.89 1.31
N SER A 105 10.45 -1.16 2.37
CA SER A 105 10.95 -1.12 3.74
C SER A 105 11.90 -2.29 4.05
N GLN A 106 12.76 -2.16 5.07
CA GLN A 106 13.81 -3.15 5.39
C GLN A 106 13.25 -4.57 5.65
N ASN A 107 12.00 -4.66 6.11
CA ASN A 107 11.26 -5.91 6.34
C ASN A 107 9.97 -5.93 5.50
N GLY A 108 9.98 -5.31 4.32
CA GLY A 108 8.82 -5.21 3.45
C GLY A 108 8.37 -6.57 2.95
N ASN A 109 7.11 -6.91 3.20
CA ASN A 109 6.47 -8.14 2.72
C ASN A 109 5.32 -7.77 1.78
N LEU A 110 5.21 -8.48 0.64
CA LEU A 110 4.09 -8.37 -0.29
C LEU A 110 2.74 -8.61 0.41
N VAL A 111 2.67 -9.55 1.34
CA VAL A 111 1.46 -9.86 2.10
C VAL A 111 1.00 -8.68 2.96
N ASP A 112 1.94 -8.01 3.64
CA ASP A 112 1.62 -6.82 4.44
C ASP A 112 1.14 -5.66 3.55
N ALA A 113 1.79 -5.48 2.40
CA ALA A 113 1.40 -4.49 1.40
C ALA A 113 -0.02 -4.76 0.87
N LEU A 114 -0.34 -6.00 0.49
CA LEU A 114 -1.66 -6.42 0.03
C LEU A 114 -2.72 -6.28 1.14
N SER A 115 -2.40 -6.70 2.36
CA SER A 115 -3.29 -6.58 3.52
C SER A 115 -3.60 -5.13 3.83
N MET A 116 -2.60 -4.25 3.72
CA MET A 116 -2.78 -2.83 3.92
C MET A 116 -3.71 -2.23 2.86
N PHE A 117 -3.46 -2.55 1.58
CA PHE A 117 -4.32 -2.12 0.48
C PHE A 117 -5.76 -2.60 0.68
N LYS A 118 -5.97 -3.89 0.96
CA LYS A 118 -7.28 -4.48 1.31
C LYS A 118 -7.98 -3.65 2.38
N ARG A 119 -7.34 -3.45 3.54
CA ARG A 119 -7.94 -2.71 4.66
C ARG A 119 -8.31 -1.27 4.30
N ASN A 120 -7.46 -0.57 3.55
CA ASN A 120 -7.77 0.79 3.09
C ASN A 120 -9.01 0.82 2.17
N VAL A 121 -9.08 -0.12 1.23
CA VAL A 121 -10.19 -0.19 0.27
C VAL A 121 -11.48 -0.55 0.99
N THR A 122 -11.48 -1.61 1.80
CA THR A 122 -12.65 -2.05 2.57
C THR A 122 -13.18 -0.92 3.46
N MET A 123 -12.31 -0.30 4.29
CA MET A 123 -12.73 0.76 5.20
C MET A 123 -13.20 2.04 4.47
N HIS A 124 -12.68 2.33 3.28
CA HIS A 124 -13.15 3.45 2.47
C HIS A 124 -14.60 3.23 2.02
N PHE A 125 -14.95 2.02 1.59
CA PHE A 125 -16.33 1.69 1.19
C PHE A 125 -17.27 1.51 2.40
N GLU A 126 -16.73 1.23 3.59
CA GLU A 126 -17.46 1.33 4.87
C GLU A 126 -17.69 2.78 5.34
N GLY A 127 -17.14 3.77 4.64
CA GLY A 127 -17.31 5.19 4.97
C GLY A 127 -16.40 5.71 6.08
N ILE A 128 -15.33 4.98 6.43
CA ILE A 128 -14.34 5.44 7.40
C ILE A 128 -13.50 6.57 6.81
N GLU A 129 -13.43 7.69 7.52
CA GLU A 129 -12.65 8.86 7.10
C GLU A 129 -11.15 8.59 7.14
N ASP A 130 -10.44 9.06 6.10
CA ASP A 130 -9.00 8.96 5.96
C ASP A 130 -8.25 10.09 6.67
N CYS A 131 -6.96 9.86 6.93
CA CYS A 131 -6.07 10.91 7.40
C CYS A 131 -5.83 11.93 6.29
N THR A 132 -6.12 13.20 6.54
CA THR A 132 -6.02 14.25 5.51
C THR A 132 -4.59 14.65 5.14
N ILE A 133 -3.57 14.17 5.87
CA ILE A 133 -2.15 14.39 5.52
C ILE A 133 -1.65 13.35 4.52
N CYS A 134 -2.02 12.08 4.71
CA CYS A 134 -1.46 10.98 3.92
C CYS A 134 -2.50 10.28 3.02
N TYR A 135 -3.76 10.72 3.04
CA TYR A 135 -4.88 10.14 2.29
C TYR A 135 -5.07 8.63 2.50
N SER A 136 -4.71 8.14 3.69
CA SER A 136 -4.80 6.73 4.06
C SER A 136 -5.64 6.56 5.31
N ILE A 137 -6.43 5.50 5.37
CA ILE A 137 -7.22 5.15 6.56
C ILE A 137 -6.32 4.41 7.53
N VAL A 138 -5.58 3.41 7.06
CA VAL A 138 -4.59 2.70 7.88
C VAL A 138 -3.23 3.39 7.74
N SER A 139 -2.58 3.70 8.86
CA SER A 139 -1.25 4.32 8.88
C SER A 139 -0.18 3.31 8.41
N VAL A 140 0.69 3.76 7.51
CA VAL A 140 1.84 2.95 7.02
C VAL A 140 2.87 2.69 8.11
N THR A 141 2.93 3.55 9.15
CA THR A 141 3.96 3.45 10.20
C THR A 141 3.59 2.48 11.31
N ASP A 142 2.35 2.53 11.77
CA ASP A 142 1.90 1.85 13.01
C ASP A 142 0.54 1.14 12.85
N ARG A 143 -0.01 1.09 11.63
CA ARG A 143 -1.29 0.46 11.30
C ARG A 143 -2.49 1.06 12.06
N SER A 144 -2.33 2.22 12.70
CA SER A 144 -3.39 2.92 13.43
C SER A 144 -4.39 3.61 12.49
N LEU A 145 -5.59 3.89 13.01
CA LEU A 145 -6.62 4.67 12.33
C LEU A 145 -6.50 6.17 12.66
N PRO A 146 -7.07 7.07 11.84
CA PRO A 146 -7.01 8.51 12.07
C PRO A 146 -7.89 8.86 13.29
N SER A 147 -7.26 9.10 14.43
CA SER A 147 -7.95 9.30 15.72
C SER A 147 -7.87 10.73 16.23
N LYS A 148 -6.97 11.57 15.68
CA LYS A 148 -6.83 12.97 16.09
C LYS A 148 -7.71 13.83 15.21
N GLN A 149 -8.74 14.44 15.80
CA GLN A 149 -9.67 15.29 15.08
C GLN A 149 -9.45 16.76 15.43
N CYS A 150 -9.38 17.63 14.41
CA CYS A 150 -9.33 19.07 14.62
C CYS A 150 -10.67 19.57 15.20
N ARG A 151 -10.61 20.37 16.27
CA ARG A 151 -11.82 20.92 16.91
C ARG A 151 -12.61 21.87 16.02
N THR A 152 -11.92 22.61 15.15
CA THR A 152 -12.51 23.61 14.24
C THR A 152 -13.05 22.98 12.97
N CYS A 153 -12.21 22.35 12.15
CA CYS A 153 -12.60 21.86 10.82
C CYS A 153 -13.04 20.39 10.78
N LYS A 154 -12.99 19.66 11.92
CA LYS A 154 -13.42 18.26 12.07
C LYS A 154 -12.67 17.21 11.24
N ASN A 155 -11.68 17.60 10.44
CA ASN A 155 -10.80 16.67 9.74
C ASN A 155 -9.98 15.80 10.70
N LYS A 156 -9.72 14.55 10.30
CA LYS A 156 -9.01 13.55 11.10
C LYS A 156 -7.59 13.29 10.58
N TYR A 157 -6.73 12.89 11.51
CA TYR A 157 -5.31 12.64 11.29
C TYR A 157 -4.82 11.43 12.09
N HIS A 158 -3.86 10.68 11.54
CA HIS A 158 -3.06 9.75 12.34
C HIS A 158 -2.21 10.55 13.34
N ALA A 159 -2.02 10.01 14.54
CA ALA A 159 -1.18 10.63 15.55
C ALA A 159 0.27 10.84 15.04
N SER A 160 0.82 9.85 14.32
CA SER A 160 2.15 9.90 13.73
C SER A 160 2.28 10.94 12.61
N CYS A 161 1.27 11.08 11.75
CA CYS A 161 1.24 12.10 10.70
C CYS A 161 1.18 13.51 11.30
N LEU A 162 0.29 13.72 12.27
CA LEU A 162 0.12 15.00 12.92
C LEU A 162 1.37 15.41 13.72
N TYR A 163 1.99 14.46 14.42
CA TYR A 163 3.25 14.69 15.13
C TYR A 163 4.36 15.16 14.18
N LYS A 164 4.58 14.45 13.06
CA LYS A 164 5.56 14.83 12.04
C LYS A 164 5.27 16.22 11.46
N TRP A 165 4.00 16.56 11.26
CA TRP A 165 3.59 17.89 10.80
C TRP A 165 3.97 18.97 11.81
N PHE A 166 3.68 18.80 13.11
CA PHE A 166 4.03 19.79 14.12
C PHE A 166 5.54 19.96 14.27
N SER A 167 6.30 18.87 14.24
CA SER A 167 7.76 18.93 14.32
C SER A 167 8.38 19.62 13.11
N SER A 168 7.84 19.43 11.91
CA SER A 168 8.39 20.03 10.67
C SER A 168 7.95 21.47 10.44
N SER A 169 6.74 21.85 10.88
CA SER A 169 6.22 23.21 10.75
C SER A 169 6.57 24.14 11.91
N ASN A 170 7.17 23.60 12.98
CA ASN A 170 7.43 24.31 14.24
C ASN A 170 6.18 25.01 14.82
N SER A 171 5.02 24.40 14.62
CA SER A 171 3.71 24.91 15.05
C SER A 171 2.75 23.76 15.35
N SER A 172 1.90 23.91 16.37
CA SER A 172 0.82 22.97 16.70
C SER A 172 -0.50 23.31 15.99
N SER A 173 -0.43 23.90 14.81
CA SER A 173 -1.61 24.33 14.04
C SER A 173 -2.10 23.24 13.10
N CYS A 174 -3.42 23.11 12.98
CA CYS A 174 -4.08 22.19 12.05
C CYS A 174 -3.57 22.38 10.61
N PRO A 175 -3.19 21.30 9.89
CA PRO A 175 -2.67 21.39 8.52
C PRO A 175 -3.60 22.08 7.52
N LEU A 176 -4.92 22.02 7.74
CA LEU A 176 -5.91 22.55 6.80
C LEU A 176 -6.42 23.93 7.19
N CYS A 177 -6.90 24.11 8.44
CA CYS A 177 -7.51 25.37 8.86
C CYS A 177 -6.57 26.30 9.63
N ARG A 178 -5.32 25.88 9.90
CA ARG A 178 -4.28 26.64 10.60
C ARG A 178 -4.64 27.17 11.99
N THR A 179 -5.77 26.73 12.56
CA THR A 179 -6.10 26.97 13.97
C THR A 179 -5.26 26.07 14.87
N LEU A 180 -4.96 26.52 16.08
CA LEU A 180 -4.33 25.68 17.11
C LEU A 180 -5.13 24.38 17.32
N PHE A 181 -4.44 23.24 17.33
CA PHE A 181 -5.06 21.91 17.32
C PHE A 181 -5.64 21.49 18.66
#